data_AF-A0A8D8K711-F1
#
_entry.id   AF-A0A8D8K711-F1
#
_cell.length_a   1.000
_cell.length_b   1.000
_cell.length_c   1.000
_cell.angle_alpha   90.00
_cell.angle_beta   90.00
_cell.angle_gamma   90.00
#
_symmetry.space_group_name_H-M   'P 1'
#
loop_
_entity.id
_entity.type
_entity.pdbx_description
1 polymer ?
#
loop_
_entity_poly.entity_id
_entity_poly.type
_entity_poly.pdbx_seq_one_letter_code
_entity_poly.pdbx_strand_id
1 'polypeptide(L)'
;VTINRFYQPSVHDHEYYQRTQCCLTDIKHPLSDVCQRANASISCYNQHYGHLQAKAREFVPFTELQHEQILQECIDLLQIPPSILAGYVKHGIANYPEAQCLLRCFMLREGLYTDAGGPDLHRMSVQCEGNYSEGQIREKASRCIGDLQGQCLDKCELAYRIAEECVNG
;
A
#
# COMPACT_ATOMS: atom_id res chain seq x y z
N VAL A 1 -9.54 -2.12 2.53
CA VAL A 1 -8.87 -2.16 3.86
C VAL A 1 -9.73 -2.84 4.91
N THR A 2 -9.28 -3.95 5.46
CA THR A 2 -10.05 -4.75 6.42
C THR A 2 -9.67 -4.34 7.85
N ILE A 3 -10.64 -4.03 8.71
CA ILE A 3 -10.45 -3.47 10.07
C ILE A 3 -9.69 -4.38 11.03
N ASN A 4 -9.65 -5.69 10.76
CA ASN A 4 -9.02 -6.69 11.61
C ASN A 4 -7.51 -6.49 11.84
N ARG A 5 -6.80 -5.89 10.88
CA ARG A 5 -5.36 -5.61 11.02
C ARG A 5 -5.03 -4.78 12.27
N PHE A 6 -5.95 -3.90 12.67
CA PHE A 6 -5.77 -3.07 13.85
C PHE A 6 -6.03 -3.81 15.17
N TYR A 7 -6.37 -5.10 15.14
CA TYR A 7 -6.69 -5.88 16.32
C TYR A 7 -5.75 -7.08 16.46
N GLN A 8 -5.30 -7.32 17.69
CA GLN A 8 -4.53 -8.49 18.04
C GLN A 8 -5.41 -9.49 18.80
N PRO A 9 -5.73 -10.67 18.23
CA PRO A 9 -6.41 -11.73 18.96
C PRO A 9 -5.51 -12.33 20.05
N SER A 10 -6.14 -12.87 21.09
CA SER A 10 -5.44 -13.64 22.12
C SER A 10 -4.92 -14.95 21.53
N VAL A 11 -3.71 -15.36 21.91
CA VAL A 11 -3.10 -16.62 21.45
C VAL A 11 -3.86 -17.88 21.90
N HIS A 12 -4.73 -17.75 22.91
CA HIS A 12 -5.55 -18.85 23.45
C HIS A 12 -7.00 -18.81 22.96
N ASP A 13 -7.40 -17.77 22.24
CA ASP A 13 -8.74 -17.65 21.68
C ASP A 13 -8.70 -18.11 20.23
N HIS A 14 -9.23 -19.29 19.95
CA HIS A 14 -9.26 -19.87 18.60
C HIS A 14 -10.58 -19.60 17.86
N GLU A 15 -11.55 -18.97 18.53
CA GLU A 15 -12.90 -18.77 18.03
C GLU A 15 -13.23 -17.28 17.78
N TYR A 16 -12.31 -16.36 18.10
CA TYR A 16 -12.46 -14.91 17.92
C TYR A 16 -13.02 -14.53 16.54
N TYR A 17 -12.50 -15.16 15.49
CA TYR A 17 -12.91 -14.89 14.11
C TYR A 17 -14.37 -15.29 13.87
N GLN A 18 -14.76 -16.50 14.28
CA GLN A 18 -16.12 -17.02 14.09
C GLN A 18 -17.14 -16.16 14.84
N ARG A 19 -16.87 -15.83 16.12
CA ARG A 19 -17.77 -14.96 16.91
C ARG A 19 -17.90 -13.56 16.32
N THR A 20 -16.79 -12.99 15.83
CA THR A 20 -16.84 -11.68 15.16
C THR A 20 -17.67 -11.75 13.88
N GLN A 21 -17.50 -12.78 13.06
CA GLN A 21 -18.28 -12.99 11.83
C GLN A 21 -19.78 -13.15 12.11
N CYS A 22 -20.15 -13.95 13.11
CA CYS A 22 -21.54 -14.08 13.55
C CYS A 22 -22.12 -12.71 13.94
N CYS A 23 -21.43 -11.95 14.77
CA CYS A 23 -21.88 -10.61 15.17
C CYS A 23 -22.04 -9.65 13.98
N LEU A 24 -21.10 -9.65 13.03
CA LEU A 24 -21.18 -8.81 11.83
C LEU A 24 -22.39 -9.17 10.95
N THR A 25 -22.72 -10.45 10.86
CA THR A 25 -23.85 -10.96 10.07
C THR A 25 -25.19 -10.57 10.70
N ASP A 26 -25.24 -10.48 12.02
CA ASP A 26 -26.45 -10.16 12.78
C ASP A 26 -26.76 -8.65 12.87
N ILE A 27 -25.96 -7.77 12.24
CA ILE A 27 -26.21 -6.31 12.23
C ILE A 27 -27.50 -5.99 11.46
N LYS A 28 -28.53 -5.56 12.19
CA LYS A 28 -29.89 -5.29 11.66
C LYS A 28 -30.13 -3.89 11.09
N HIS A 29 -29.14 -2.99 11.13
CA HIS A 29 -29.30 -1.63 10.63
C HIS A 29 -29.49 -1.60 9.09
N PRO A 30 -30.40 -0.77 8.55
CA PRO A 30 -30.58 -0.61 7.11
C PRO A 30 -29.27 -0.25 6.40
N LEU A 31 -29.09 -0.69 5.15
CA LEU A 31 -27.89 -0.39 4.36
C LEU A 31 -27.65 1.12 4.17
N SER A 32 -28.72 1.92 4.18
CA SER A 32 -28.64 3.38 4.11
C SER A 32 -28.10 4.03 5.38
N ASP A 33 -28.16 3.34 6.54
CA ASP A 33 -27.67 3.85 7.82
C ASP A 33 -26.21 3.44 8.03
N VAL A 34 -25.34 4.01 7.19
CA VAL A 34 -23.91 3.69 7.13
C VAL A 34 -23.20 3.94 8.45
N CYS A 35 -23.60 4.97 9.21
CA CYS A 35 -22.96 5.32 10.48
C CYS A 35 -23.29 4.32 11.58
N GLN A 36 -24.56 3.94 11.74
CA GLN A 36 -24.93 2.94 12.74
C GLN A 36 -24.35 1.56 12.38
N ARG A 37 -24.34 1.21 11.10
CA ARG A 37 -23.67 -0.02 10.63
C ARG A 37 -22.18 -0.02 10.97
N ALA A 38 -21.46 1.07 10.70
CA ALA A 38 -20.05 1.18 11.03
C ALA A 38 -19.79 1.05 12.55
N ASN A 39 -20.58 1.75 13.38
CA ASN A 39 -20.49 1.66 14.84
C ASN A 39 -20.77 0.24 15.36
N ALA A 40 -21.78 -0.42 14.82
CA ALA A 40 -22.10 -1.81 15.16
C ALA A 40 -20.97 -2.76 14.74
N SER A 41 -20.41 -2.59 13.54
CA SER A 41 -19.27 -3.39 13.09
C SER A 41 -18.06 -3.24 14.00
N ILE A 42 -17.69 -2.00 14.35
CA ILE A 42 -16.59 -1.74 15.30
C ILE A 42 -16.87 -2.38 16.66
N SER A 43 -18.12 -2.34 17.13
CA SER A 43 -18.52 -2.98 18.39
C SER A 43 -18.31 -4.50 18.36
N CYS A 44 -18.62 -5.17 17.25
CA CYS A 44 -18.34 -6.60 17.08
C CYS A 44 -16.84 -6.91 17.22
N TYR A 45 -15.97 -6.12 16.59
CA TYR A 45 -14.53 -6.31 16.69
C TYR A 45 -14.00 -6.10 18.12
N ASN A 46 -14.44 -5.01 18.77
CA ASN A 46 -14.08 -4.72 20.16
C ASN A 46 -14.51 -5.81 21.14
N GLN A 47 -15.63 -6.48 20.89
CA GLN A 47 -16.17 -7.50 21.78
C GLN A 47 -15.61 -8.89 21.51
N HIS A 48 -15.30 -9.23 20.26
CA HIS A 48 -15.08 -10.62 19.87
C HIS A 48 -13.74 -10.90 19.19
N TYR A 49 -13.08 -9.90 18.60
CA TYR A 49 -11.90 -10.16 17.77
C TYR A 49 -10.59 -10.13 18.59
N GLY A 50 -10.46 -9.20 19.54
CA GLY A 50 -9.25 -9.07 20.34
C GLY A 50 -9.00 -7.64 20.82
N HIS A 51 -7.74 -7.32 21.10
CA HIS A 51 -7.36 -5.99 21.58
C HIS A 51 -7.01 -5.05 20.43
N LEU A 52 -7.66 -3.87 20.41
CA LEU A 52 -7.34 -2.80 19.48
C LEU A 52 -5.92 -2.26 19.73
N GLN A 53 -5.07 -2.35 18.72
CA GLN A 53 -3.70 -1.85 18.74
C GLN A 53 -3.66 -0.35 18.39
N ALA A 54 -4.30 0.48 19.21
CA ALA A 54 -4.46 1.92 18.95
C ALA A 54 -3.14 2.72 18.83
N LYS A 55 -2.03 2.16 19.33
CA LYS A 55 -0.69 2.77 19.29
C LYS A 55 0.24 2.13 18.25
N ALA A 56 -0.17 1.04 17.61
CA ALA A 56 0.62 0.45 16.54
C ALA A 56 0.65 1.41 15.36
N ARG A 57 1.85 1.73 14.87
CA ARG A 57 2.03 2.52 13.64
C ARG A 57 1.83 1.61 12.44
N GLU A 58 0.57 1.27 12.16
CA GLU A 58 0.24 0.57 10.93
C GLU A 58 0.20 1.52 9.74
N PHE A 59 0.62 1.02 8.58
CA PHE A 59 0.50 1.76 7.33
C PHE A 59 -0.97 1.87 6.91
N VAL A 60 -1.49 3.10 6.81
CA VAL A 60 -2.85 3.37 6.34
C VAL A 60 -2.80 3.65 4.83
N PRO A 61 -3.52 2.88 4.01
CA PRO A 61 -3.60 3.12 2.58
C PRO A 61 -4.09 4.52 2.25
N PHE A 62 -3.42 5.12 1.29
CA PHE A 62 -3.82 6.37 0.68
C PHE A 62 -5.06 6.15 -0.18
N THR A 63 -5.94 7.14 -0.17
CA THR A 63 -7.10 7.21 -1.07
C THR A 63 -6.69 7.72 -2.45
N GLU A 64 -7.55 7.54 -3.46
CA GLU A 64 -7.33 8.10 -4.81
C GLU A 64 -7.05 9.60 -4.78
N LEU A 65 -7.81 10.37 -3.99
CA LEU A 65 -7.58 11.81 -3.84
C LEU A 65 -6.19 12.12 -3.27
N GLN A 66 -5.72 11.32 -2.30
CA GLN A 66 -4.39 11.53 -1.74
C GLN A 66 -3.29 11.13 -2.72
N HIS A 67 -3.51 10.10 -3.53
CA HIS A 67 -2.60 9.74 -4.64
C HIS A 67 -2.46 10.88 -5.63
N GLU A 68 -3.57 11.47 -6.07
CA GLU A 68 -3.55 12.62 -6.97
C GLU A 68 -2.81 13.82 -6.36
N GLN A 69 -3.02 14.09 -5.07
CA GLN A 69 -2.30 15.14 -4.36
C GLN A 69 -0.79 14.89 -4.33
N ILE A 70 -0.37 13.67 -3.97
CA ILE A 70 1.05 13.30 -3.92
C ILE A 70 1.69 13.39 -5.31
N LEU A 71 0.99 12.92 -6.34
CA LEU A 71 1.46 13.01 -7.72
C LEU A 71 1.67 14.46 -8.14
N GLN A 72 0.71 15.34 -7.86
CA GLN A 72 0.82 16.77 -8.16
C GLN A 72 1.98 17.42 -7.39
N GLU A 73 2.15 17.12 -6.11
CA GLU A 73 3.29 17.60 -5.31
C GLU A 73 4.63 17.18 -5.93
N CYS A 74 4.73 15.94 -6.42
CA CYS A 74 5.94 15.46 -7.07
C CYS A 74 6.18 16.11 -8.44
N ILE A 75 5.13 16.37 -9.23
CA ILE A 75 5.21 17.13 -10.48
C ILE A 75 5.77 18.53 -10.21
N ASP A 76 5.26 19.20 -9.17
CA ASP A 76 5.67 20.55 -8.79
C ASP A 76 7.12 20.57 -8.27
N LEU A 77 7.50 19.61 -7.42
CA LEU A 77 8.86 19.48 -6.88
C LEU A 77 9.90 19.24 -7.97
N LEU A 78 9.57 18.42 -8.97
CA LEU A 78 10.43 18.12 -10.10
C LEU A 78 10.31 19.17 -11.23
N GLN A 79 9.43 20.16 -11.07
CA GLN A 79 9.18 21.23 -12.04
C GLN A 79 8.81 20.70 -13.43
N ILE A 80 8.02 19.62 -13.49
CA ILE A 80 7.63 18.97 -14.74
C ILE A 80 6.55 19.80 -15.45
N PRO A 81 6.78 20.28 -16.69
CA PRO A 81 5.77 21.02 -17.42
C PRO A 81 4.54 20.17 -17.75
N PRO A 82 3.31 20.72 -17.64
CA PRO A 82 2.09 19.99 -18.01
C PRO A 82 2.09 19.50 -19.47
N SER A 83 2.78 20.21 -20.37
CA SER A 83 2.86 19.87 -21.79
C SER A 83 3.55 18.54 -22.08
N ILE A 84 4.41 18.05 -21.18
CA ILE A 84 5.17 16.80 -21.39
C ILE A 84 4.56 15.60 -20.67
N LEU A 85 3.69 15.81 -19.67
CA LEU A 85 3.01 14.74 -18.93
C LEU A 85 2.22 13.79 -19.83
N ALA A 86 1.52 14.34 -20.83
CA ALA A 86 0.78 13.54 -21.81
C ALA A 86 1.71 12.61 -22.61
N GLY A 87 2.97 13.01 -22.80
CA GLY A 87 4.01 12.20 -23.44
C GLY A 87 4.37 10.97 -22.59
N TYR A 88 4.52 11.12 -21.28
CA TYR A 88 4.84 10.01 -20.38
C TYR A 88 3.76 8.92 -20.40
N VAL A 89 2.50 9.33 -20.37
CA VAL A 89 1.36 8.40 -20.44
C VAL A 89 1.32 7.68 -21.78
N LYS A 90 1.58 8.40 -22.88
CA LYS A 90 1.47 7.85 -24.24
C LYS A 90 2.64 6.94 -24.63
N HIS A 91 3.84 7.27 -24.19
CA HIS A 91 5.09 6.64 -24.65
C HIS A 91 5.78 5.79 -23.59
N GLY A 92 5.22 5.73 -22.38
CA GLY A 92 5.71 4.91 -21.27
C GLY A 92 6.85 5.54 -20.50
N ILE A 93 6.96 5.19 -19.22
CA ILE A 93 7.91 5.77 -18.25
C ILE A 93 9.36 5.42 -18.60
N ALA A 94 9.63 4.22 -19.14
CA ALA A 94 10.97 3.76 -19.53
C ALA A 94 11.78 4.78 -20.33
N ASN A 95 11.12 5.52 -21.23
CA ASN A 95 11.77 6.36 -22.21
C ASN A 95 12.14 7.76 -21.68
N TYR A 96 11.72 8.12 -20.46
CA TYR A 96 11.89 9.46 -19.91
C TYR A 96 12.49 9.40 -18.49
N PRO A 97 13.76 9.77 -18.31
CA PRO A 97 14.40 9.82 -16.99
C PRO A 97 13.60 10.65 -15.97
N GLU A 98 13.00 11.76 -16.40
CA GLU A 98 12.17 12.61 -15.54
C GLU A 98 10.89 11.88 -15.08
N ALA A 99 10.30 11.03 -15.92
CA ALA A 99 9.15 10.22 -15.54
C ALA A 99 9.54 9.10 -14.56
N GLN A 100 10.73 8.51 -14.71
CA GLN A 100 11.28 7.57 -13.73
C GLN A 100 11.49 8.25 -12.37
N CYS A 101 11.99 9.50 -12.38
CA CYS A 101 12.12 10.29 -11.17
C CYS A 101 10.76 10.66 -10.55
N LEU A 102 9.74 10.93 -11.37
CA LEU A 102 8.38 11.17 -10.90
C LEU A 102 7.82 9.94 -10.19
N LEU A 103 7.97 8.74 -10.76
CA LEU A 103 7.59 7.48 -10.13
C LEU A 103 8.31 7.27 -8.80
N ARG A 104 9.63 7.50 -8.76
CA ARG A 104 10.42 7.42 -7.52
C ARG A 104 9.90 8.39 -6.45
N CYS A 105 9.64 9.65 -6.82
CA CYS A 105 9.11 10.64 -5.89
C CYS A 105 7.76 10.20 -5.31
N PHE A 106 6.86 9.73 -6.16
CA PHE A 106 5.54 9.26 -5.78
C PHE A 106 5.64 8.15 -4.72
N MET A 107 6.37 7.07 -5.01
CA MET A 107 6.53 5.95 -4.09
C MET A 107 7.24 6.32 -2.77
N LEU A 108 8.19 7.27 -2.80
CA LEU A 108 8.85 7.80 -1.60
C LEU A 108 7.85 8.56 -0.72
N ARG A 109 7.00 9.40 -1.32
CA ARG A 109 6.04 10.24 -0.59
C ARG A 109 4.90 9.44 0.02
N GLU A 110 4.50 8.35 -0.62
CA GLU A 110 3.59 7.37 -0.03
C GLU A 110 4.26 6.52 1.07
N GLY A 111 5.59 6.56 1.20
CA GLY A 111 6.32 5.71 2.12
C GLY A 111 6.19 4.21 1.79
N LEU A 112 5.97 3.90 0.52
CA LEU A 112 5.98 2.53 -0.04
C LEU A 112 7.37 2.12 -0.53
N TYR A 113 8.30 3.06 -0.65
CA TYR A 113 9.65 2.84 -1.15
C TYR A 113 10.68 3.61 -0.33
N THR A 114 11.91 3.10 -0.27
CA THR A 114 13.09 3.84 0.18
C THR A 114 14.27 3.55 -0.75
N ASP A 115 15.17 4.52 -0.95
CA ASP A 115 16.38 4.30 -1.78
C ASP A 115 17.25 3.15 -1.26
N ALA A 116 17.31 2.98 0.07
CA ALA A 116 18.17 1.99 0.70
C ALA A 116 17.55 0.58 0.67
N GLY A 117 16.25 0.46 0.94
CA GLY A 117 15.57 -0.83 1.09
C GLY A 117 14.74 -1.27 -0.12
N GLY A 118 14.54 -0.39 -1.11
CA GLY A 118 13.58 -0.63 -2.17
C GLY A 118 12.13 -0.55 -1.66
N PRO A 119 11.18 -1.26 -2.30
CA PRO A 119 9.78 -1.28 -1.92
C PRO A 119 9.52 -2.02 -0.59
N ASP A 120 8.64 -1.47 0.23
CA ASP A 120 8.06 -2.16 1.39
C ASP A 120 6.88 -3.03 0.92
N LEU A 121 7.19 -4.28 0.59
CA LEU A 121 6.21 -5.24 0.04
C LEU A 121 5.02 -5.49 0.97
N HIS A 122 5.18 -5.33 2.28
CA HIS A 122 4.05 -5.44 3.21
C HIS A 122 3.10 -4.25 3.05
N ARG A 123 3.63 -3.03 3.00
CA ARG A 123 2.80 -1.83 2.78
C ARG A 123 2.14 -1.84 1.40
N MET A 124 2.84 -2.30 0.37
CA MET A 124 2.27 -2.44 -0.97
C MET A 124 1.10 -3.44 -0.99
N SER A 125 1.24 -4.59 -0.32
CA SER A 125 0.12 -5.54 -0.10
C SER A 125 -1.09 -4.88 0.56
N VAL A 126 -0.83 -3.98 1.51
CA VAL A 126 -1.89 -3.26 2.22
C VAL A 126 -2.52 -2.14 1.37
N GLN A 127 -1.74 -1.43 0.55
CA GLN A 127 -2.21 -0.35 -0.34
C GLN A 127 -3.03 -0.87 -1.51
N CYS A 128 -2.56 -1.95 -2.15
CA CYS A 128 -3.12 -2.45 -3.42
C CYS A 128 -4.00 -3.69 -3.24
N GLU A 129 -4.24 -4.13 -2.00
CA GLU A 129 -4.95 -5.37 -1.66
C GLU A 129 -4.37 -6.61 -2.37
N GLY A 130 -3.05 -6.59 -2.59
CA GLY A 130 -2.30 -7.63 -3.30
C GLY A 130 -1.55 -8.58 -2.37
N ASN A 131 -0.98 -9.64 -2.93
CA ASN A 131 -0.27 -10.68 -2.19
C ASN A 131 1.26 -10.56 -2.21
N TYR A 132 1.78 -9.35 -2.42
CA TYR A 132 3.21 -9.02 -2.43
C TYR A 132 3.98 -9.49 -1.17
N SER A 133 3.30 -9.60 -0.02
CA SER A 133 3.91 -10.09 1.22
C SER A 133 3.97 -11.62 1.36
N GLU A 134 3.41 -12.39 0.42
CA GLU A 134 3.51 -13.86 0.43
C GLU A 134 4.96 -14.33 0.28
N GLY A 135 5.33 -15.41 0.96
CA GLY A 135 6.73 -15.86 1.08
C GLY A 135 7.46 -16.01 -0.25
N GLN A 136 6.86 -16.72 -1.22
CA GLN A 136 7.51 -16.95 -2.53
C GLN A 136 7.65 -15.65 -3.35
N ILE A 137 6.61 -14.82 -3.37
CA ILE A 137 6.61 -13.53 -4.11
C ILE A 137 7.63 -12.59 -3.48
N ARG A 138 7.62 -12.49 -2.15
CA ARG A 138 8.57 -11.70 -1.36
C ARG A 138 10.00 -12.14 -1.61
N GLU A 139 10.29 -13.44 -1.61
CA GLU A 139 11.63 -13.97 -1.87
C GLU A 139 12.09 -13.72 -3.31
N LYS A 140 11.22 -13.86 -4.31
CA LYS A 140 11.51 -13.52 -5.71
C LYS A 140 11.86 -12.03 -5.84
N ALA A 141 11.00 -11.15 -5.32
CA ALA A 141 11.19 -9.71 -5.36
C ALA A 141 12.47 -9.29 -4.61
N SER A 142 12.73 -9.83 -3.42
CA SER A 142 13.91 -9.49 -2.62
C SER A 142 15.22 -9.83 -3.34
N ARG A 143 15.27 -10.97 -4.04
CA ARG A 143 16.44 -11.34 -4.84
C ARG A 143 16.66 -10.38 -6.00
N CYS A 144 15.62 -10.11 -6.78
CA CYS A 144 15.67 -9.16 -7.89
C CYS A 144 16.10 -7.75 -7.44
N ILE A 145 15.57 -7.26 -6.32
CA ILE A 145 15.94 -5.96 -5.75
C ILE A 145 17.43 -5.94 -5.39
N GLY A 146 17.94 -6.99 -4.74
CA GLY A 146 19.36 -7.09 -4.39
C GLY A 146 20.27 -7.07 -5.62
N ASP A 147 19.89 -7.78 -6.69
CA ASP A 147 20.65 -7.82 -7.95
C ASP A 147 20.68 -6.45 -8.64
N LEU A 148 19.57 -5.70 -8.63
CA LEU A 148 19.51 -4.35 -9.19
C LEU A 148 20.26 -3.33 -8.32
N GLN A 149 20.17 -3.43 -7.00
CA GLN A 149 20.90 -2.55 -6.07
C GLN A 149 22.42 -2.72 -6.15
N GLY A 150 22.90 -3.89 -6.57
CA GLY A 150 24.31 -4.12 -6.88
C GLY A 150 24.78 -3.40 -8.15
N GLN A 151 23.86 -2.91 -8.98
CA GLN A 151 24.18 -2.15 -10.19
C GLN A 151 24.31 -0.67 -9.83
N CYS A 152 25.32 0.00 -10.38
CA CYS A 152 25.58 1.43 -10.16
C CYS A 152 24.63 2.32 -11.00
N LEU A 153 23.32 2.08 -10.88
CA LEU A 153 22.28 2.80 -11.59
C LEU A 153 21.98 4.15 -10.93
N ASP A 154 21.47 5.10 -11.70
CA ASP A 154 20.86 6.29 -11.11
C ASP A 154 19.65 5.88 -10.25
N LYS A 155 19.36 6.65 -9.19
CA LYS A 155 18.28 6.31 -8.24
C LYS A 155 16.91 6.25 -8.90
N CYS A 156 16.63 7.14 -9.86
CA CYS A 156 15.37 7.15 -10.57
C CYS A 156 15.23 5.92 -11.48
N GLU A 157 16.29 5.58 -12.21
CA GLU A 157 16.34 4.38 -13.03
C GLU A 157 16.20 3.12 -12.16
N LEU A 158 16.91 3.04 -11.03
CA LEU A 158 16.83 1.93 -10.09
C LEU A 158 15.40 1.74 -9.56
N ALA A 159 14.74 2.83 -9.15
CA ALA A 159 13.36 2.77 -8.66
C ALA A 159 12.39 2.28 -9.75
N TYR A 160 12.55 2.77 -10.98
CA TYR A 160 11.75 2.32 -12.13
C TYR A 160 11.96 0.83 -12.43
N ARG A 161 13.23 0.40 -12.55
CA ARG A 161 13.56 -1.01 -12.86
C ARG A 161 13.10 -1.96 -11.76
N ILE A 162 13.19 -1.56 -10.48
CA ILE A 162 12.64 -2.36 -9.39
C ILE A 162 11.12 -2.53 -9.53
N ALA A 163 10.39 -1.44 -9.82
CA ALA A 163 8.93 -1.51 -9.97
C ALA A 163 8.53 -2.44 -11.13
N GLU A 164 9.19 -2.30 -12.28
CA GLU A 164 8.87 -3.08 -13.48
C GLU A 164 9.35 -4.54 -13.42
N GLU A 165 10.60 -4.76 -13.02
CA GLU A 165 11.26 -6.08 -13.13
C GLU A 165 11.05 -6.95 -11.89
N CYS A 166 10.93 -6.36 -10.70
CA CYS A 166 10.89 -7.11 -9.45
C CYS A 166 9.49 -7.24 -8.85
N VAL A 167 8.60 -6.28 -9.13
CA VAL A 167 7.23 -6.26 -8.56
C VAL A 167 6.18 -6.61 -9.61
N ASN A 168 6.28 -6.05 -10.83
CA ASN A 168 5.33 -6.31 -11.91
C ASN A 168 5.69 -7.50 -12.83
N GLY A 169 6.91 -8.06 -12.70
CA GLY A 169 7.45 -9.16 -13.52
C GLY A 169 7.49 -10.56 -12.88
#